data_AF-A0A3A8ZHP1-F1
#
_entry.id   AF-A0A3A8ZHP1-F1
#
_cell.length_a   1.000
_cell.length_b   1.000
_cell.length_c   1.000
_cell.angle_alpha   90.00
_cell.angle_beta   90.00
_cell.angle_gamma   90.00
#
_symmetry.space_group_name_H-M   'P 1'
#
loop_
_entity.id
_entity.type
_entity.pdbx_description
1 polymer ?
#
loop_
_entity_poly.entity_id
_entity_poly.type
_entity_poly.pdbx_seq_one_letter_code
_entity_poly.pdbx_strand_id
1 'polypeptide(L)'
;MNDGDGRGLMAGKRRMRVIMKKKMWRIGRATAGIFICAGAVFFTACGAGDGAAPGAQTAETGQAETEQPGMTGNDTEASKAEEPGNTAGGKTDISKEDAESAADGGQDGNVNAETGENAAPVKMSEELCQAKIRHYYGGILSQVMAAYRLPDMELGIGVWGNDTLEAGEMAENCFAVSDVDQDGREELLVRWTTTATAGSLEVVYDYNPVSGELKNEFCAYPLLTYYDNGVIKAGWSHNQVPPAEFWPCTFYQYDPAENSYVEIGSLRAWDDIGEEWDFPTDRDADGDGTVYEIVKAGEEYSDYNSGYGGFRFDQAEVDEWLNGFMEGAKEISPVYYPMEYESFADFTPTYLKMLSEEAGKERTDQTADLGLLILNEDRFLDAAQTLLSEKYGVVMEHPDSDFEEWTVGSKDGKELFSFEALNAGHIGYKGEKFKDVTVFGIYPGISVDGAWAKLQAYGFYASPGAEVENCLITGEGFGNISIWFSAEDNVVTDITVGPYCAFAG
;
A
#
# COMPACT_ATOMS: atom_id res chain seq x y z
N MET A 1 -14.21 53.72 -46.91
CA MET A 1 -15.08 54.84 -47.31
C MET A 1 -16.44 54.26 -47.64
N ASN A 2 -17.38 54.54 -46.75
CA ASN A 2 -18.86 54.57 -46.83
C ASN A 2 -19.58 53.39 -47.49
N ASP A 3 -20.37 52.61 -46.73
CA ASP A 3 -21.74 52.91 -46.21
C ASP A 3 -22.75 53.00 -47.37
N GLY A 4 -23.95 52.42 -47.37
CA GLY A 4 -24.86 51.74 -46.42
C GLY A 4 -26.10 51.37 -47.28
N ASP A 5 -26.99 50.45 -46.94
CA ASP A 5 -28.06 50.53 -45.94
C ASP A 5 -28.84 49.17 -46.09
N GLY A 6 -29.07 48.34 -45.06
CA GLY A 6 -30.09 48.48 -44.00
C GLY A 6 -31.47 48.01 -44.51
N ARG A 7 -32.32 47.16 -43.89
CA ARG A 7 -32.54 46.54 -42.56
C ARG A 7 -33.52 45.36 -42.83
N GLY A 8 -33.78 44.33 -42.03
CA GLY A 8 -33.46 43.91 -40.67
C GLY A 8 -34.57 42.96 -40.17
N LEU A 9 -34.25 41.97 -39.31
CA LEU A 9 -35.03 41.58 -38.13
C LEU A 9 -34.37 40.40 -37.39
N MET A 10 -34.22 40.59 -36.08
CA MET A 10 -33.58 39.73 -35.09
C MET A 10 -34.60 38.83 -34.37
N ALA A 11 -34.13 37.64 -33.93
CA ALA A 11 -34.42 36.95 -32.66
C ALA A 11 -34.35 35.42 -32.89
N GLY A 12 -33.70 34.57 -32.10
CA GLY A 12 -32.88 34.73 -30.92
C GLY A 12 -32.21 33.38 -30.64
N LYS A 13 -30.91 33.41 -30.31
CA LYS A 13 -30.13 32.24 -29.87
C LYS A 13 -30.44 31.97 -28.39
N ARG A 14 -30.87 30.75 -28.04
CA ARG A 14 -30.67 30.20 -26.68
C ARG A 14 -29.69 29.03 -26.78
N ARG A 15 -28.42 29.32 -26.48
CA ARG A 15 -27.45 28.32 -26.02
C ARG A 15 -27.82 28.02 -24.56
N MET A 16 -28.26 26.80 -24.29
CA MET A 16 -28.38 26.32 -22.91
C MET A 16 -26.99 25.91 -22.45
N ARG A 17 -26.36 26.72 -21.59
CA ARG A 17 -25.24 26.27 -20.76
C ARG A 17 -25.83 25.38 -19.67
N VAL A 18 -25.53 24.09 -19.71
CA VAL A 18 -25.73 23.23 -18.54
C VAL A 18 -24.54 23.47 -17.62
N ILE A 19 -24.80 24.18 -16.53
CA ILE A 19 -23.91 24.30 -15.38
C ILE A 19 -24.13 23.03 -14.55
N MET A 20 -23.25 22.04 -14.65
CA MET A 20 -23.22 20.94 -13.68
C MET A 20 -22.52 21.43 -12.41
N LYS A 21 -23.32 21.68 -11.37
CA LYS A 21 -22.85 21.82 -10.00
C LYS A 21 -22.32 20.45 -9.56
N LYS A 22 -21.01 20.31 -9.38
CA LYS A 22 -20.42 19.23 -8.57
C LYS A 22 -21.04 19.32 -7.17
N LYS A 23 -21.95 18.39 -6.84
CA LYS A 23 -22.34 18.13 -5.46
C LYS A 23 -21.29 17.18 -4.89
N MET A 24 -20.31 17.75 -4.19
CA MET A 24 -19.46 16.99 -3.27
C MET A 24 -20.36 16.32 -2.23
N TRP A 25 -20.43 15.00 -2.24
CA TRP A 25 -20.99 14.25 -1.14
C TRP A 25 -19.90 14.10 -0.07
N ARG A 26 -20.10 14.77 1.06
CA ARG A 26 -19.32 14.56 2.29
C ARG A 26 -19.63 13.16 2.81
N ILE A 27 -18.69 12.23 2.67
CA ILE A 27 -18.66 11.02 3.50
C ILE A 27 -18.16 11.44 4.89
N GLY A 28 -18.81 10.89 5.91
CA GLY A 28 -18.66 11.27 7.30
C GLY A 28 -17.22 11.14 7.80
N ARG A 29 -16.84 12.08 8.67
CA ARG A 29 -15.61 12.05 9.46
C ARG A 29 -15.51 10.74 10.22
N ALA A 30 -14.66 9.82 9.76
CA ALA A 30 -13.85 9.04 10.67
C ALA A 30 -12.76 9.99 11.20
N THR A 31 -12.59 9.97 12.51
CA THR A 31 -11.58 10.73 13.26
C THR A 31 -10.20 10.52 12.66
N ALA A 32 -9.66 11.57 12.03
CA ALA A 32 -8.23 11.67 11.76
C ALA A 32 -7.51 11.70 13.11
N GLY A 33 -6.99 10.55 13.54
CA GLY A 33 -5.94 10.48 14.52
C GLY A 33 -4.69 11.01 13.86
N ILE A 34 -4.34 12.27 14.14
CA ILE A 34 -2.98 12.75 13.92
C ILE A 34 -2.13 11.94 14.91
N PHE A 35 -1.43 10.91 14.42
CA PHE A 35 -0.29 10.38 15.16
C PHE A 35 0.81 11.45 15.08
N ILE A 36 0.81 12.30 16.12
CA ILE A 36 1.98 13.08 16.47
C ILE A 36 3.01 12.06 16.90
N CYS A 37 4.07 11.85 16.10
CA CYS A 37 5.31 11.29 16.61
C CYS A 37 5.67 12.11 17.85
N ALA A 38 5.56 11.51 19.03
CA ALA A 38 5.83 12.16 20.29
C ALA A 38 7.32 12.49 20.37
N GLY A 39 7.67 13.68 19.92
CA GLY A 39 8.94 14.35 20.14
C GLY A 39 8.64 15.83 20.35
N ALA A 40 8.16 16.17 21.55
CA ALA A 40 7.91 17.56 21.93
C ALA A 40 9.26 18.29 22.09
N VAL A 41 9.74 18.93 21.03
CA VAL A 41 10.83 19.92 21.14
C VAL A 41 10.19 21.31 21.25
N PHE A 42 10.20 21.85 22.47
CA PHE A 42 9.89 23.26 22.70
C PHE A 42 11.03 24.13 22.16
N PHE A 43 10.78 24.91 21.12
CA PHE A 43 11.65 26.03 20.75
C PHE A 43 11.46 27.17 21.73
N THR A 44 12.30 27.25 22.76
CA THR A 44 12.51 28.50 23.50
C THR A 44 13.63 29.30 22.86
N ALA A 45 13.23 30.37 22.18
CA ALA A 45 14.11 31.47 21.81
C ALA A 45 14.58 32.20 23.08
N CYS A 46 15.88 32.28 23.29
CA CYS A 46 16.49 33.21 24.24
C CYS A 46 17.35 34.21 23.48
N GLY A 47 17.03 35.49 23.67
CA GLY A 47 17.79 36.62 23.15
C GLY A 47 19.02 36.95 24.00
N ALA A 48 19.96 37.57 23.30
CA ALA A 48 20.98 38.55 23.69
C ALA A 48 21.50 38.60 25.14
N GLY A 49 22.81 38.39 25.28
CA GLY A 49 23.65 38.91 26.36
C GLY A 49 25.06 39.24 25.84
N ASP A 50 25.42 40.52 25.89
CA ASP A 50 26.70 41.11 25.47
C ASP A 50 27.92 40.61 26.28
N GLY A 51 29.10 40.54 25.63
CA GLY A 51 30.36 40.33 26.36
C GLY A 51 31.66 40.19 25.53
N ALA A 52 32.10 41.30 24.91
CA ALA A 52 33.49 41.72 24.63
C ALA A 52 34.56 40.72 24.09
N ALA A 53 35.01 41.02 22.86
CA ALA A 53 36.25 40.55 22.22
C ALA A 53 37.53 41.23 22.81
N PRO A 54 38.79 40.92 22.38
CA PRO A 54 39.26 41.31 21.04
C PRO A 54 40.34 40.43 20.34
N GLY A 55 40.30 40.49 18.98
CA GLY A 55 41.48 40.50 18.08
C GLY A 55 41.80 39.16 17.39
N ALA A 56 42.10 39.07 16.08
CA ALA A 56 42.26 40.07 15.03
C ALA A 56 42.33 39.36 13.66
N GLN A 57 41.86 40.06 12.60
CA GLN A 57 42.34 40.06 11.20
C GLN A 57 42.17 38.80 10.33
N THR A 58 41.80 38.82 9.04
CA THR A 58 41.24 39.74 8.03
C THR A 58 41.17 38.90 6.75
N ALA A 59 40.08 38.94 5.97
CA ALA A 59 40.12 39.05 4.50
C ALA A 59 38.70 39.01 3.91
N GLU A 60 38.45 40.00 3.07
CA GLU A 60 37.23 40.35 2.33
C GLU A 60 36.85 39.28 1.27
N THR A 61 35.59 39.13 0.83
CA THR A 61 34.91 40.09 -0.06
C THR A 61 33.47 39.63 -0.35
N GLY A 62 32.54 40.59 -0.50
CA GLY A 62 31.45 40.50 -1.48
C GLY A 62 30.01 40.36 -0.98
N GLN A 63 29.49 41.38 -0.29
CA GLN A 63 28.04 41.61 -0.18
C GLN A 63 27.42 42.05 -1.53
N ALA A 64 26.16 41.71 -1.74
CA ALA A 64 25.19 42.61 -2.37
C ALA A 64 23.85 42.53 -1.62
N GLU A 65 23.56 43.62 -0.89
CA GLU A 65 22.30 43.92 -0.20
C GLU A 65 21.24 44.48 -1.16
N THR A 66 19.96 44.35 -0.81
CA THR A 66 18.91 45.42 -0.86
C THR A 66 17.60 44.82 -0.32
N GLU A 67 17.25 45.08 0.94
CA GLU A 67 16.40 46.17 1.47
C GLU A 67 14.94 46.20 0.99
N GLN A 68 13.98 46.11 1.95
CA GLN A 68 12.85 47.05 2.21
C GLN A 68 11.75 46.40 3.10
N PRO A 69 10.82 47.15 3.75
CA PRO A 69 10.99 47.67 5.10
C PRO A 69 9.85 47.26 6.07
N GLY A 70 10.02 47.57 7.35
CA GLY A 70 9.04 47.28 8.40
C GLY A 70 7.77 48.14 8.36
N MET A 71 6.76 47.66 9.11
CA MET A 71 5.70 48.51 9.65
C MET A 71 5.40 48.06 11.08
N THR A 72 5.45 49.03 11.98
CA THR A 72 5.20 48.98 13.42
C THR A 72 3.70 49.04 13.71
N GLY A 73 3.30 48.55 14.89
CA GLY A 73 2.01 48.91 15.50
C GLY A 73 1.49 47.90 16.51
N ASN A 74 1.75 48.15 17.79
CA ASN A 74 1.14 47.51 18.96
C ASN A 74 -0.39 47.48 18.89
N ASP A 75 -1.01 46.48 19.53
CA ASP A 75 -1.95 46.74 20.63
C ASP A 75 -2.04 45.53 21.58
N THR A 76 -2.04 45.85 22.86
CA THR A 76 -2.13 44.97 24.03
C THR A 76 -3.60 44.82 24.42
N GLU A 77 -4.07 43.60 24.73
CA GLU A 77 -5.09 43.46 25.78
C GLU A 77 -5.14 42.05 26.39
N ALA A 78 -5.56 42.04 27.66
CA ALA A 78 -5.25 41.04 28.67
C ALA A 78 -6.26 39.88 28.80
N SER A 79 -5.73 38.75 29.28
CA SER A 79 -6.27 37.87 30.34
C SER A 79 -7.68 37.25 30.21
N LYS A 80 -7.75 35.92 30.32
CA LYS A 80 -8.30 35.22 31.51
C LYS A 80 -8.14 33.70 31.40
N ALA A 81 -7.63 33.11 32.48
CA ALA A 81 -7.67 31.70 32.80
C ALA A 81 -8.79 31.45 33.83
N GLU A 82 -9.47 30.31 33.74
CA GLU A 82 -10.19 29.68 34.86
C GLU A 82 -10.04 28.13 34.77
N GLU A 83 -10.01 27.53 35.97
CA GLU A 83 -9.57 26.21 36.40
C GLU A 83 -10.49 24.99 36.06
N PRO A 84 -10.01 23.74 36.30
CA PRO A 84 -10.76 22.50 36.08
C PRO A 84 -11.57 22.03 37.30
N GLY A 85 -12.66 21.29 37.03
CA GLY A 85 -13.53 20.69 38.05
C GLY A 85 -13.64 19.16 37.90
N ASN A 86 -13.14 18.48 38.93
CA ASN A 86 -13.20 17.03 39.21
C ASN A 86 -14.63 16.58 39.61
N THR A 87 -15.10 15.39 39.20
CA THR A 87 -15.84 14.48 40.11
C THR A 87 -15.95 13.04 39.60
N ALA A 88 -15.89 12.13 40.57
CA ALA A 88 -15.77 10.69 40.47
C ALA A 88 -17.10 9.93 40.40
N GLY A 89 -17.00 8.64 40.06
CA GLY A 89 -17.68 7.57 40.80
C GLY A 89 -18.77 6.80 40.05
N GLY A 90 -18.62 5.47 40.00
CA GLY A 90 -19.72 4.55 39.68
C GLY A 90 -19.27 3.17 39.21
N LYS A 91 -18.93 2.30 40.16
CA LYS A 91 -18.60 0.88 39.96
C LYS A 91 -19.81 0.06 40.40
N THR A 92 -20.28 -0.88 39.56
CA THR A 92 -21.15 -2.00 39.99
C THR A 92 -20.97 -3.19 39.05
N ASP A 93 -20.26 -4.19 39.55
CA ASP A 93 -20.42 -5.60 39.18
C ASP A 93 -21.69 -6.15 39.87
N ILE A 94 -22.30 -7.20 39.30
CA ILE A 94 -22.74 -8.44 40.00
C ILE A 94 -23.42 -9.41 38.99
N SER A 95 -22.71 -10.54 38.79
CA SER A 95 -23.14 -11.93 38.92
C SER A 95 -24.14 -12.61 37.98
N LYS A 96 -23.64 -13.74 37.43
CA LYS A 96 -24.31 -14.94 36.92
C LYS A 96 -25.04 -15.74 38.01
N GLU A 97 -26.01 -16.55 37.60
CA GLU A 97 -26.35 -17.94 38.02
C GLU A 97 -27.63 -18.31 37.22
N ASP A 98 -27.63 -19.25 36.28
CA ASP A 98 -27.58 -20.74 36.36
C ASP A 98 -28.95 -21.44 36.46
N ALA A 99 -29.03 -22.53 35.69
CA ALA A 99 -29.77 -23.78 35.90
C ALA A 99 -31.21 -23.99 35.33
N GLU A 100 -31.21 -24.80 34.25
CA GLU A 100 -31.84 -26.13 34.13
C GLU A 100 -33.37 -26.34 34.01
N SER A 101 -33.72 -26.84 32.82
CA SER A 101 -34.44 -28.10 32.49
C SER A 101 -35.86 -28.36 33.02
N ALA A 102 -36.78 -28.70 32.11
CA ALA A 102 -37.46 -30.00 32.04
C ALA A 102 -38.36 -30.10 30.80
N ALA A 103 -38.41 -31.32 30.24
CA ALA A 103 -39.04 -31.71 28.99
C ALA A 103 -40.52 -32.12 29.13
N ASP A 104 -41.28 -32.02 28.03
CA ASP A 104 -42.38 -32.90 27.59
C ASP A 104 -42.74 -32.44 26.16
N GLY A 105 -42.66 -33.23 25.07
CA GLY A 105 -43.36 -34.47 24.80
C GLY A 105 -44.42 -34.20 23.71
N GLY A 106 -44.20 -34.65 22.46
CA GLY A 106 -45.21 -34.50 21.40
C GLY A 106 -44.66 -34.64 19.98
N GLN A 107 -44.71 -35.88 19.48
CA GLN A 107 -44.31 -36.33 18.15
C GLN A 107 -45.47 -36.16 17.17
N ASP A 108 -45.27 -35.47 16.05
CA ASP A 108 -46.05 -35.65 14.83
C ASP A 108 -45.19 -35.33 13.60
N GLY A 109 -45.17 -36.26 12.65
CA GLY A 109 -44.27 -36.26 11.51
C GLY A 109 -44.61 -35.21 10.46
N ASN A 110 -43.57 -34.62 9.88
CA ASN A 110 -43.65 -34.02 8.56
C ASN A 110 -42.33 -34.22 7.83
N VAL A 111 -42.41 -34.75 6.61
CA VAL A 111 -41.28 -34.95 5.70
C VAL A 111 -41.09 -33.65 4.94
N ASN A 112 -39.99 -32.93 5.17
CA ASN A 112 -39.35 -32.05 4.18
C ASN A 112 -38.02 -31.49 4.68
N ALA A 113 -37.02 -31.61 3.80
CA ALA A 113 -35.92 -30.71 3.45
C ALA A 113 -35.15 -29.89 4.51
N GLU A 114 -33.87 -29.67 4.17
CA GLU A 114 -32.84 -28.85 4.85
C GLU A 114 -32.16 -29.61 6.00
N THR A 115 -30.84 -29.64 6.13
CA THR A 115 -29.81 -28.64 5.78
C THR A 115 -28.51 -29.36 5.41
N GLY A 116 -27.86 -28.87 4.36
CA GLY A 116 -26.44 -29.16 4.12
C GLY A 116 -25.61 -28.42 5.14
N GLU A 117 -24.92 -29.17 5.99
CA GLU A 117 -23.80 -28.68 6.78
C GLU A 117 -22.68 -29.72 6.73
N ASN A 118 -21.44 -29.22 6.67
CA ASN A 118 -20.15 -29.91 6.48
C ASN A 118 -19.65 -30.00 5.03
N ALA A 119 -19.58 -28.86 4.35
CA ALA A 119 -18.38 -28.59 3.57
C ALA A 119 -17.36 -27.98 4.54
N ALA A 120 -16.44 -28.80 5.04
CA ALA A 120 -15.25 -28.27 5.71
C ALA A 120 -14.57 -27.26 4.76
N PRO A 121 -14.03 -26.14 5.26
CA PRO A 121 -13.30 -25.21 4.40
C PRO A 121 -12.21 -26.01 3.69
N VAL A 122 -12.22 -25.96 2.36
CA VAL A 122 -11.15 -26.54 1.54
C VAL A 122 -9.87 -25.88 2.03
N LYS A 123 -9.03 -26.65 2.72
CA LYS A 123 -7.74 -26.15 3.22
C LYS A 123 -6.92 -25.80 1.98
N MET A 124 -6.73 -24.50 1.74
CA MET A 124 -5.86 -24.04 0.65
C MET A 124 -4.47 -24.64 0.85
N SER A 125 -3.84 -25.08 -0.24
CA SER A 125 -2.46 -25.54 -0.17
C SER A 125 -1.55 -24.39 0.26
N GLU A 126 -0.44 -24.71 0.90
CA GLU A 126 0.57 -23.74 1.32
C GLU A 126 1.08 -22.93 0.11
N GLU A 127 1.32 -23.60 -1.02
CA GLU A 127 1.71 -22.96 -2.29
C GLU A 127 0.65 -21.95 -2.78
N LEU A 128 -0.64 -22.28 -2.69
CA LEU A 128 -1.71 -21.37 -3.10
C LEU A 128 -1.84 -20.18 -2.14
N CYS A 129 -1.65 -20.41 -0.83
CA CYS A 129 -1.61 -19.34 0.16
C CYS A 129 -0.46 -18.38 -0.13
N GLN A 130 0.76 -18.89 -0.39
CA GLN A 130 1.92 -18.07 -0.71
C GLN A 130 1.72 -17.29 -2.03
N ALA A 131 1.19 -17.93 -3.07
CA ALA A 131 0.86 -17.26 -4.32
C ALA A 131 -0.18 -16.15 -4.12
N LYS A 132 -1.19 -16.38 -3.27
CA LYS A 132 -2.21 -15.37 -2.92
C LYS A 132 -1.61 -14.19 -2.15
N ILE A 133 -0.69 -14.45 -1.21
CA ILE A 133 0.04 -13.41 -0.48
C ILE A 133 0.80 -12.53 -1.47
N ARG A 134 1.60 -13.14 -2.34
CA ARG A 134 2.38 -12.40 -3.35
C ARG A 134 1.50 -11.67 -4.36
N HIS A 135 0.36 -12.23 -4.77
CA HIS A 135 -0.62 -11.52 -5.60
C HIS A 135 -1.12 -10.24 -4.92
N TYR A 136 -1.41 -10.29 -3.62
CA TYR A 136 -1.79 -9.11 -2.86
C TYR A 136 -0.65 -8.08 -2.79
N TYR A 137 0.58 -8.53 -2.54
CA TYR A 137 1.77 -7.67 -2.56
C TYR A 137 2.03 -7.04 -3.93
N GLY A 138 1.79 -7.76 -5.03
CA GLY A 138 1.85 -7.21 -6.39
C GLY A 138 0.87 -6.05 -6.57
N GLY A 139 -0.30 -6.09 -5.92
CA GLY A 139 -1.23 -4.97 -5.82
C GLY A 139 -0.62 -3.74 -5.15
N ILE A 140 -0.02 -3.92 -3.97
CA ILE A 140 0.66 -2.85 -3.23
C ILE A 140 1.81 -2.25 -4.05
N LEU A 141 2.67 -3.08 -4.63
CA LEU A 141 3.82 -2.64 -5.43
C LEU A 141 3.37 -1.88 -6.68
N SER A 142 2.28 -2.30 -7.31
CA SER A 142 1.68 -1.56 -8.43
C SER A 142 1.19 -0.18 -8.00
N GLN A 143 0.58 -0.07 -6.82
CA GLN A 143 0.13 1.21 -6.24
C GLN A 143 1.32 2.13 -5.91
N VAL A 144 2.40 1.59 -5.36
CA VAL A 144 3.64 2.33 -5.11
C VAL A 144 4.20 2.88 -6.42
N MET A 145 4.32 2.04 -7.45
CA MET A 145 4.90 2.44 -8.74
C MET A 145 4.06 3.47 -9.49
N ALA A 146 2.75 3.28 -9.55
CA ALA A 146 1.87 4.09 -10.39
C ALA A 146 1.28 5.31 -9.67
N ALA A 147 1.13 5.23 -8.35
CA ALA A 147 0.42 6.23 -7.56
C ALA A 147 1.22 6.80 -6.37
N TYR A 148 2.47 6.36 -6.15
CA TYR A 148 3.33 6.81 -5.05
C TYR A 148 2.64 6.70 -3.68
N ARG A 149 1.95 5.58 -3.46
CA ARG A 149 1.14 5.35 -2.27
C ARG A 149 1.33 3.94 -1.75
N LEU A 150 1.40 3.84 -0.44
CA LEU A 150 1.16 2.61 0.30
C LEU A 150 -0.33 2.53 0.69
N PRO A 151 -0.81 1.38 1.17
CA PRO A 151 -2.21 1.21 1.55
C PRO A 151 -2.70 2.18 2.64
N ASP A 152 -1.81 2.59 3.54
CA ASP A 152 -2.12 3.41 4.72
C ASP A 152 -1.47 4.80 4.72
N MET A 153 -0.60 5.11 3.75
CA MET A 153 0.10 6.39 3.67
C MET A 153 0.46 6.83 2.23
N GLU A 154 0.55 8.14 2.04
CA GLU A 154 1.12 8.72 0.82
C GLU A 154 2.65 8.79 0.94
N LEU A 155 3.35 8.47 -0.16
CA LEU A 155 4.80 8.57 -0.21
C LEU A 155 5.19 9.95 -0.73
N GLY A 156 6.10 10.61 -0.01
CA GLY A 156 6.69 11.85 -0.49
C GLY A 156 7.57 11.58 -1.72
N ILE A 157 7.41 12.39 -2.77
CA ILE A 157 8.18 12.30 -4.01
C ILE A 157 9.10 13.52 -4.15
N GLY A 158 10.37 13.26 -4.45
CA GLY A 158 11.35 14.28 -4.78
C GLY A 158 11.77 15.19 -3.61
N VAL A 159 12.96 15.78 -3.75
CA VAL A 159 13.50 16.78 -2.80
C VAL A 159 13.37 18.21 -3.35
N TRP A 160 13.03 18.36 -4.65
CA TRP A 160 13.19 19.62 -5.40
C TRP A 160 12.00 20.03 -6.28
N GLY A 161 10.78 19.59 -5.94
CA GLY A 161 9.54 20.08 -6.60
C GLY A 161 9.16 19.37 -7.91
N ASN A 162 9.64 18.14 -8.12
CA ASN A 162 9.09 17.25 -9.14
C ASN A 162 7.91 16.46 -8.54
N ASP A 163 6.80 16.40 -9.27
CA ASP A 163 5.60 15.64 -8.88
C ASP A 163 5.58 14.21 -9.43
N THR A 164 6.71 13.72 -9.97
CA THR A 164 6.88 12.37 -10.54
C THR A 164 8.34 11.92 -10.44
N LEU A 165 8.57 10.61 -10.34
CA LEU A 165 9.90 9.99 -10.47
C LEU A 165 10.09 9.44 -11.88
N GLU A 166 11.30 9.60 -12.43
CA GLU A 166 11.71 8.84 -13.62
C GLU A 166 11.96 7.37 -13.26
N ALA A 167 11.96 6.48 -14.25
CA ALA A 167 12.11 5.03 -14.01
C ALA A 167 13.41 4.68 -13.24
N GLY A 168 14.51 5.38 -13.54
CA GLY A 168 15.78 5.19 -12.83
C GLY A 168 15.71 5.60 -11.35
N GLU A 169 15.01 6.70 -11.05
CA GLU A 169 14.80 7.15 -9.66
C GLU A 169 13.87 6.18 -8.93
N MET A 170 12.76 5.75 -9.56
CA MET A 170 11.88 4.75 -8.95
C MET A 170 12.66 3.48 -8.55
N ALA A 171 13.54 2.98 -9.42
CA ALA A 171 14.35 1.79 -9.18
C ALA A 171 15.42 1.93 -8.08
N GLU A 172 15.70 3.14 -7.57
CA GLU A 172 16.53 3.33 -6.36
C GLU A 172 15.77 2.94 -5.08
N ASN A 173 14.44 3.00 -5.10
CA ASN A 173 13.63 2.37 -4.07
C ASN A 173 13.62 0.86 -4.31
N CYS A 174 13.36 0.08 -3.26
CA CYS A 174 13.38 -1.36 -3.37
C CYS A 174 12.35 -2.02 -2.46
N PHE A 175 12.10 -3.29 -2.71
CA PHE A 175 11.26 -4.12 -1.86
C PHE A 175 11.88 -5.49 -1.65
N ALA A 176 11.46 -6.19 -0.61
CA ALA A 176 11.78 -7.60 -0.40
C ALA A 176 10.50 -8.34 0.01
N VAL A 177 10.48 -9.65 -0.24
CA VAL A 177 9.46 -10.56 0.29
C VAL A 177 10.20 -11.63 1.08
N SER A 178 10.03 -11.61 2.40
CA SER A 178 10.80 -12.45 3.32
C SER A 178 10.05 -12.62 4.63
N ASP A 179 10.10 -13.81 5.19
CA ASP A 179 9.72 -14.09 6.58
C ASP A 179 10.77 -13.47 7.50
N VAL A 180 10.49 -12.31 8.09
CA VAL A 180 11.40 -11.55 8.96
C VAL A 180 11.02 -11.64 10.43
N ASP A 181 9.77 -11.97 10.74
CA ASP A 181 9.30 -12.19 12.11
C ASP A 181 9.38 -13.67 12.57
N GLN A 182 9.66 -14.59 11.64
CA GLN A 182 9.77 -16.04 11.82
C GLN A 182 8.44 -16.73 12.19
N ASP A 183 7.31 -16.16 11.75
CA ASP A 183 5.99 -16.74 11.95
C ASP A 183 5.59 -17.79 10.88
N GLY A 184 6.42 -17.93 9.84
CA GLY A 184 6.24 -18.87 8.74
C GLY A 184 5.44 -18.31 7.56
N ARG A 185 5.05 -17.03 7.57
CA ARG A 185 4.55 -16.30 6.39
C ARG A 185 5.62 -15.35 5.87
N GLU A 186 5.41 -14.87 4.65
CA GLU A 186 6.30 -13.89 4.05
C GLU A 186 5.73 -12.49 4.24
N GLU A 187 6.54 -11.56 4.74
CA GLU A 187 6.17 -10.15 4.81
C GLU A 187 6.64 -9.41 3.56
N LEU A 188 5.91 -8.35 3.20
CA LEU A 188 6.37 -7.37 2.21
C LEU A 188 7.12 -6.25 2.92
N LEU A 189 8.40 -6.11 2.58
CA LEU A 189 9.24 -5.01 2.99
C LEU A 189 9.29 -3.99 1.85
N VAL A 190 8.91 -2.74 2.09
CA VAL A 190 9.05 -1.66 1.10
C VAL A 190 9.98 -0.59 1.65
N ARG A 191 11.12 -0.38 0.97
CA ARG A 191 12.10 0.65 1.29
C ARG A 191 11.97 1.83 0.33
N TRP A 192 11.62 2.98 0.87
CA TRP A 192 11.42 4.23 0.15
C TRP A 192 12.48 5.25 0.54
N THR A 193 13.36 5.62 -0.40
CA THR A 193 14.53 6.47 -0.15
C THR A 193 14.64 7.66 -1.09
N THR A 194 13.86 7.70 -2.17
CA THR A 194 13.86 8.79 -3.17
C THR A 194 13.07 10.03 -2.73
N THR A 195 13.33 10.47 -1.51
CA THR A 195 12.67 11.59 -0.86
C THR A 195 13.61 12.22 0.17
N ALA A 196 13.17 13.27 0.87
CA ALA A 196 13.97 13.86 1.95
C ALA A 196 14.16 12.84 3.08
N THR A 197 15.25 12.94 3.86
CA THR A 197 15.54 12.04 4.99
C THR A 197 14.34 11.84 5.95
N ALA A 198 13.55 12.89 6.16
CA ALA A 198 12.36 12.84 7.01
C ALA A 198 11.17 12.06 6.40
N GLY A 199 11.16 11.89 5.08
CA GLY A 199 10.18 11.08 4.35
C GLY A 199 10.69 9.68 4.00
N SER A 200 11.99 9.40 4.18
CA SER A 200 12.55 8.09 3.92
C SER A 200 12.07 7.09 4.96
N LEU A 201 11.64 5.91 4.52
CA LEU A 201 11.11 4.88 5.39
C LEU A 201 11.36 3.48 4.86
N GLU A 202 11.28 2.50 5.74
CA GLU A 202 11.01 1.13 5.41
C GLU A 202 9.82 0.63 6.23
N VAL A 203 8.89 -0.05 5.55
CA VAL A 203 7.66 -0.60 6.15
C VAL A 203 7.62 -2.11 5.95
N VAL A 204 7.09 -2.81 6.95
CA VAL A 204 6.88 -4.26 6.99
C VAL A 204 5.38 -4.53 7.02
N TYR A 205 4.88 -5.27 6.02
CA TYR A 205 3.48 -5.70 5.94
C TYR A 205 3.34 -7.21 6.00
N ASP A 206 2.42 -7.69 6.83
CA ASP A 206 1.91 -9.06 6.80
C ASP A 206 0.50 -9.07 6.19
N TYR A 207 0.28 -9.95 5.22
CA TYR A 207 -1.05 -10.21 4.67
C TYR A 207 -1.50 -11.62 5.02
N ASN A 208 -2.65 -11.72 5.71
CA ASN A 208 -3.26 -12.99 6.02
C ASN A 208 -4.18 -13.45 4.87
N PRO A 209 -3.82 -14.51 4.11
CA PRO A 209 -4.62 -14.95 2.96
C PRO A 209 -5.95 -15.61 3.34
N VAL A 210 -6.15 -15.96 4.62
CA VAL A 210 -7.38 -16.59 5.13
C VAL A 210 -8.40 -15.54 5.55
N SER A 211 -8.01 -14.56 6.38
CA SER A 211 -8.90 -13.47 6.81
C SER A 211 -9.00 -12.35 5.75
N GLY A 212 -7.98 -12.21 4.90
CA GLY A 212 -7.86 -11.11 3.94
C GLY A 212 -7.40 -9.80 4.59
N GLU A 213 -6.89 -9.84 5.82
CA GLU A 213 -6.41 -8.67 6.54
C GLU A 213 -4.95 -8.37 6.19
N LEU A 214 -4.66 -7.09 5.99
CA LEU A 214 -3.30 -6.54 5.86
C LEU A 214 -2.96 -5.82 7.16
N LYS A 215 -1.78 -6.09 7.71
CA LYS A 215 -1.25 -5.41 8.88
C LYS A 215 0.07 -4.72 8.52
N ASN A 216 0.16 -3.43 8.86
CA ASN A 216 1.45 -2.75 8.98
C ASN A 216 2.04 -3.12 10.34
N GLU A 217 3.09 -3.94 10.33
CA GLU A 217 3.70 -4.48 11.54
C GLU A 217 4.80 -3.58 12.08
N PHE A 218 5.46 -2.84 11.19
CA PHE A 218 6.55 -1.93 11.52
C PHE A 218 6.77 -0.88 10.44
N CYS A 219 7.10 0.34 10.85
CA CYS A 219 7.53 1.41 9.95
C CYS A 219 8.52 2.33 10.65
N ALA A 220 9.70 2.51 10.06
CA ALA A 220 10.78 3.34 10.61
C ALA A 220 11.70 3.87 9.49
N TYR A 221 12.72 4.66 9.86
CA TYR A 221 13.76 5.09 8.93
C TYR A 221 14.48 3.86 8.32
N PRO A 222 14.86 3.86 7.03
CA PRO A 222 15.31 2.67 6.30
C PRO A 222 16.77 2.28 6.59
N LEU A 223 17.12 2.23 7.87
CA LEU A 223 18.39 1.70 8.39
C LEU A 223 18.07 0.52 9.31
N LEU A 224 17.46 -0.52 8.74
CA LEU A 224 16.94 -1.67 9.47
C LEU A 224 17.87 -2.89 9.31
N THR A 225 18.04 -3.63 10.39
CA THR A 225 18.66 -4.96 10.42
C THR A 225 17.70 -5.92 11.10
N TYR A 226 17.37 -7.01 10.40
CA TYR A 226 16.43 -8.03 10.86
C TYR A 226 17.20 -9.22 11.43
N TYR A 227 16.64 -9.89 12.45
CA TYR A 227 17.26 -11.05 13.08
C TYR A 227 16.30 -12.24 13.13
N ASP A 228 16.84 -13.47 13.06
CA ASP A 228 16.11 -14.75 13.01
C ASP A 228 15.38 -15.15 14.31
N ASN A 229 15.22 -14.21 15.24
CA ASN A 229 14.41 -14.32 16.44
C ASN A 229 13.30 -13.25 16.50
N GLY A 230 13.01 -12.58 15.39
CA GLY A 230 11.99 -11.53 15.32
C GLY A 230 12.41 -10.20 15.93
N VAL A 231 13.73 -9.97 16.10
CA VAL A 231 14.26 -8.67 16.51
C VAL A 231 14.56 -7.80 15.29
N ILE A 232 14.25 -6.51 15.38
CA ILE A 232 14.73 -5.46 14.46
C ILE A 232 15.65 -4.52 15.22
N LYS A 233 16.82 -4.24 14.65
CA LYS A 233 17.65 -3.08 15.00
C LYS A 233 17.38 -1.97 14.00
N ALA A 234 16.85 -0.84 14.46
CA ALA A 234 16.55 0.33 13.65
C ALA A 234 17.52 1.47 13.98
N GLY A 235 18.41 1.81 13.04
CA GLY A 235 19.28 2.97 13.15
C GLY A 235 18.51 4.28 13.02
N TRP A 236 18.96 5.32 13.74
CA TRP A 236 18.29 6.61 13.71
C TRP A 236 18.55 7.38 12.41
N SER A 237 17.63 8.26 12.02
CA SER A 237 17.80 9.10 10.83
C SER A 237 18.87 10.18 10.99
N HIS A 238 19.14 10.58 12.23
CA HIS A 238 20.13 11.59 12.59
C HIS A 238 20.83 11.19 13.87
N ASN A 239 22.14 11.44 13.92
CA ASN A 239 22.88 11.40 15.17
C ASN A 239 22.78 12.77 15.86
N GLN A 240 21.92 12.87 16.87
CA GLN A 240 21.72 14.08 17.69
C GLN A 240 22.41 13.96 19.06
N VAL A 241 23.31 12.98 19.21
CA VAL A 241 23.99 12.69 20.46
C VAL A 241 25.44 13.18 20.39
N PRO A 242 26.18 13.21 21.51
CA PRO A 242 27.60 13.49 21.50
C PRO A 242 28.36 12.58 20.51
N PRO A 243 29.53 13.00 20.03
CA PRO A 243 30.23 12.30 18.96
C PRO A 243 30.60 10.87 19.37
N ALA A 244 30.29 9.92 18.49
CA ALA A 244 30.75 8.55 18.60
C ALA A 244 30.81 7.90 17.21
N GLU A 245 31.67 6.89 17.04
CA GLU A 245 31.69 6.01 15.88
C GLU A 245 30.41 5.15 15.82
N PHE A 246 29.89 4.74 16.98
CA PHE A 246 28.65 3.98 17.08
C PHE A 246 27.44 4.83 16.67
N TRP A 247 26.70 4.38 15.66
CA TRP A 247 25.47 5.03 15.23
C TRP A 247 24.29 4.65 16.14
N PRO A 248 23.54 5.63 16.70
CA PRO A 248 22.39 5.36 17.56
C PRO A 248 21.33 4.47 16.91
N CYS A 249 20.74 3.60 17.70
CA CYS A 249 19.70 2.68 17.24
C CYS A 249 18.67 2.35 18.32
N THR A 250 17.53 1.83 17.89
CA THR A 250 16.45 1.32 18.72
C THR A 250 16.16 -0.13 18.33
N PHE A 251 15.97 -0.99 19.31
CA PHE A 251 15.64 -2.40 19.12
C PHE A 251 14.15 -2.64 19.34
N TYR A 252 13.57 -3.50 18.51
CA TYR A 252 12.17 -3.91 18.59
C TYR A 252 12.07 -5.42 18.53
N GLN A 253 11.09 -5.99 19.24
CA GLN A 253 10.77 -7.41 19.24
C GLN A 253 9.39 -7.61 18.62
N TYR A 254 9.25 -8.56 17.71
CA TYR A 254 7.94 -8.99 17.23
C TYR A 254 7.08 -9.56 18.35
N ASP A 255 5.85 -9.04 18.51
CA ASP A 255 4.84 -9.56 19.42
C ASP A 255 3.70 -10.24 18.63
N PRO A 256 3.61 -11.58 18.67
CA PRO A 256 2.55 -12.33 17.99
C PRO A 256 1.13 -12.00 18.47
N ALA A 257 0.97 -11.44 19.68
CA ALA A 257 -0.36 -11.08 20.18
C ALA A 257 -0.91 -9.81 19.52
N GLU A 258 -0.04 -8.86 19.20
CA GLU A 258 -0.39 -7.57 18.60
C GLU A 258 -0.18 -7.56 17.06
N ASN A 259 0.50 -8.59 16.53
CA ASN A 259 0.93 -8.72 15.13
C ASN A 259 1.77 -7.49 14.72
N SER A 260 2.73 -7.12 15.56
CA SER A 260 3.54 -5.91 15.37
C SER A 260 4.83 -5.95 16.19
N TYR A 261 5.79 -5.13 15.79
CA TYR A 261 7.05 -4.96 16.51
C TYR A 261 6.91 -3.95 17.65
N VAL A 262 7.32 -4.35 18.85
CA VAL A 262 7.25 -3.56 20.09
C VAL A 262 8.66 -3.14 20.53
N GLU A 263 8.82 -1.90 20.96
CA GLU A 263 10.11 -1.36 21.40
C GLU A 263 10.66 -2.11 22.63
N ILE A 264 11.94 -2.46 22.56
CA ILE A 264 12.73 -3.00 23.68
C ILE A 264 13.47 -1.84 24.37
N GLY A 265 14.11 -0.98 23.56
CA GLY A 265 14.86 0.18 24.01
C GLY A 265 15.90 0.63 22.98
N SER A 266 16.62 1.69 23.33
CA SER A 266 17.60 2.35 22.48
C SER A 266 19.00 2.31 23.06
N LEU A 267 19.97 2.35 22.17
CA LEU A 267 21.39 2.38 22.47
C LEU A 267 22.07 3.51 21.69
N ARG A 268 22.91 4.26 22.41
CA ARG A 268 23.72 5.36 21.88
C ARG A 268 25.04 5.42 22.64
N ALA A 269 26.08 5.96 22.01
CA ALA A 269 27.41 6.06 22.58
C ALA A 269 27.94 7.49 22.53
N TRP A 270 29.00 7.73 23.29
CA TRP A 270 29.83 8.93 23.28
C TRP A 270 31.28 8.45 23.37
N ASP A 271 32.13 8.89 22.44
CA ASP A 271 33.57 8.60 22.42
C ASP A 271 34.40 9.81 22.85
N ASP A 272 35.55 9.54 23.47
CA ASP A 272 36.60 10.53 23.72
C ASP A 272 37.35 10.86 22.43
N ILE A 273 36.84 11.87 21.71
CA ILE A 273 37.46 12.37 20.47
C ILE A 273 38.36 13.60 20.71
N GLY A 274 38.74 13.88 21.96
CA GLY A 274 39.62 14.97 22.34
C GLY A 274 38.93 16.25 22.82
N GLU A 275 39.71 17.32 22.99
CA GLU A 275 39.37 18.52 23.79
C GLU A 275 38.15 19.35 23.34
N GLU A 276 37.56 19.06 22.18
CA GLU A 276 36.39 19.81 21.67
C GLU A 276 35.09 19.41 22.40
N TRP A 277 35.04 18.21 22.99
CA TRP A 277 33.89 17.70 23.72
C TRP A 277 34.28 17.31 25.15
N ASP A 278 33.46 17.71 26.12
CA ASP A 278 33.67 17.40 27.54
C ASP A 278 33.25 15.95 27.83
N PHE A 279 34.05 15.00 27.31
CA PHE A 279 33.82 13.57 27.50
C PHE A 279 33.80 13.23 29.00
N PRO A 280 32.82 12.46 29.48
CA PRO A 280 32.66 12.18 30.92
C PRO A 280 33.63 11.08 31.38
N THR A 281 34.93 11.41 31.47
CA THR A 281 36.00 10.49 31.91
C THR A 281 35.74 9.88 33.29
N ASP A 282 34.92 10.51 34.14
CA ASP A 282 34.54 9.97 35.45
C ASP A 282 33.53 8.82 35.38
N ARG A 283 32.87 8.64 34.23
CA ARG A 283 31.85 7.61 33.97
C ARG A 283 32.35 6.47 33.10
N ASP A 284 33.45 6.68 32.37
CA ASP A 284 34.21 5.66 31.66
C ASP A 284 34.99 4.80 32.66
N ALA A 285 34.37 3.71 33.15
CA ALA A 285 34.91 2.96 34.28
C ALA A 285 35.99 1.96 33.86
N ASP A 286 36.00 1.51 32.61
CA ASP A 286 37.02 0.64 32.04
C ASP A 286 38.18 1.38 31.35
N GLY A 287 37.99 2.68 31.05
CA GLY A 287 39.00 3.58 30.52
C GLY A 287 39.30 3.36 29.04
N ASP A 288 38.35 2.80 28.29
CA ASP A 288 38.50 2.53 26.86
C ASP A 288 38.19 3.74 25.96
N GLY A 289 37.64 4.81 26.55
CA GLY A 289 37.29 6.04 25.86
C GLY A 289 35.90 6.04 25.24
N THR A 290 35.01 5.11 25.59
CA THR A 290 33.62 5.09 25.13
C THR A 290 32.66 4.83 26.29
N VAL A 291 31.60 5.64 26.37
CA VAL A 291 30.47 5.37 27.28
C VAL A 291 29.16 5.27 26.53
N TYR A 292 28.28 4.42 27.02
CA TYR A 292 26.98 4.14 26.43
C TYR A 292 25.84 4.63 27.31
N GLU A 293 24.73 4.95 26.67
CA GLU A 293 23.43 5.09 27.31
C GLU A 293 22.49 4.02 26.74
N ILE A 294 21.95 3.20 27.63
CA ILE A 294 20.84 2.28 27.37
C ILE A 294 19.57 2.97 27.90
N VAL A 295 18.59 3.16 27.03
CA VAL A 295 17.28 3.73 27.36
C VAL A 295 16.24 2.65 27.10
N LYS A 296 15.61 2.11 28.15
CA LYS A 296 14.59 1.06 27.95
C LYS A 296 13.30 1.66 27.42
N ALA A 297 12.48 0.83 26.77
CA ALA A 297 11.18 1.25 26.29
C ALA A 297 10.37 1.98 27.39
N GLY A 298 9.91 3.19 27.07
CA GLY A 298 9.18 4.06 28.00
C GLY A 298 10.03 4.90 28.96
N GLU A 299 11.36 4.78 28.94
CA GLU A 299 12.26 5.67 29.65
C GLU A 299 12.59 6.93 28.83
N GLU A 300 13.01 8.01 29.50
CA GLU A 300 13.40 9.25 28.85
C GLU A 300 14.91 9.27 28.57
N TYR A 301 15.28 9.80 27.40
CA TYR A 301 16.68 10.04 27.05
C TYR A 301 17.29 11.15 27.91
N SER A 302 18.55 10.99 28.30
CA SER A 302 19.33 12.11 28.79
C SER A 302 19.66 13.10 27.67
N ASP A 303 19.55 14.39 28.00
CA ASP A 303 19.79 15.51 27.11
C ASP A 303 20.86 16.46 27.67
N TYR A 304 21.10 17.57 26.96
CA TYR A 304 22.00 18.63 27.41
C TYR A 304 21.63 19.20 28.80
N ASN A 305 20.34 19.33 29.12
CA ASN A 305 19.90 19.89 30.40
C ASN A 305 20.18 18.95 31.58
N SER A 306 20.12 17.64 31.34
CA SER A 306 20.52 16.61 32.30
C SER A 306 22.04 16.40 32.39
N GLY A 307 22.83 17.15 31.62
CA GLY A 307 24.27 16.95 31.50
C GLY A 307 24.62 15.58 30.93
N TYR A 308 23.76 15.06 30.04
CA TYR A 308 23.88 13.72 29.45
C TYR A 308 24.13 12.63 30.50
N GLY A 309 23.46 12.72 31.66
CA GLY A 309 23.68 11.84 32.81
C GLY A 309 23.40 10.36 32.55
N GLY A 310 22.75 10.04 31.43
CA GLY A 310 22.41 8.67 31.06
C GLY A 310 23.60 7.87 30.51
N PHE A 311 24.61 8.52 29.95
CA PHE A 311 25.85 7.89 29.49
C PHE A 311 26.70 7.48 30.69
N ARG A 312 26.69 6.19 31.02
CA ARG A 312 27.29 5.63 32.24
C ARG A 312 27.58 4.13 32.19
N PHE A 313 27.37 3.51 31.04
CA PHE A 313 27.56 2.08 30.85
C PHE A 313 28.78 1.84 29.99
N ASP A 314 29.57 0.83 30.32
CA ASP A 314 30.67 0.36 29.48
C ASP A 314 30.16 -0.74 28.53
N GLN A 315 31.04 -1.21 27.62
CA GLN A 315 30.67 -2.23 26.63
C GLN A 315 30.18 -3.54 27.27
N ALA A 316 30.69 -3.92 28.45
CA ALA A 316 30.29 -5.15 29.12
C ALA A 316 28.80 -5.15 29.53
N GLU A 317 28.28 -4.02 30.04
CA GLU A 317 26.86 -3.89 30.36
C GLU A 317 25.98 -3.81 29.11
N VAL A 318 26.47 -3.20 28.04
CA VAL A 318 25.79 -3.21 26.73
C VAL A 318 25.67 -4.63 26.21
N ASP A 319 26.76 -5.40 26.25
CA ASP A 319 26.76 -6.81 25.84
C ASP A 319 25.79 -7.64 26.68
N GLU A 320 25.75 -7.44 28.00
CA GLU A 320 24.79 -8.12 28.88
C GLU A 320 23.33 -7.78 28.50
N TRP A 321 23.04 -6.51 28.24
CA TRP A 321 21.70 -6.07 27.83
C TRP A 321 21.28 -6.64 26.47
N LEU A 322 22.15 -6.56 25.46
CA LEU A 322 21.91 -7.13 24.13
C LEU A 322 21.72 -8.65 24.20
N ASN A 323 22.57 -9.35 24.95
CA ASN A 323 22.45 -10.81 25.12
C ASN A 323 21.11 -11.22 25.76
N GLY A 324 20.47 -10.33 26.52
CA GLY A 324 19.18 -10.60 27.17
C GLY A 324 18.01 -10.81 26.21
N PHE A 325 18.09 -10.33 24.97
CA PHE A 325 17.05 -10.52 23.95
C PHE A 325 17.57 -11.03 22.61
N MET A 326 18.86 -10.87 22.32
CA MET A 326 19.45 -11.38 21.08
C MET A 326 19.63 -12.89 21.10
N GLU A 327 19.92 -13.52 22.24
CA GLU A 327 20.05 -15.00 22.40
C GLU A 327 20.92 -15.72 21.33
N GLY A 328 21.89 -15.04 20.71
CA GLY A 328 22.70 -15.58 19.62
C GLY A 328 22.02 -15.59 18.24
N ALA A 329 20.98 -14.77 18.07
CA ALA A 329 20.28 -14.53 16.83
C ALA A 329 21.22 -14.07 15.72
N LYS A 330 20.86 -14.43 14.50
CA LYS A 330 21.63 -14.13 13.29
C LYS A 330 20.87 -13.14 12.46
N GLU A 331 21.64 -12.26 11.83
CA GLU A 331 21.09 -11.32 10.87
C GLU A 331 20.45 -12.08 9.70
N ILE A 332 19.21 -11.73 9.42
CA ILE A 332 18.54 -12.06 8.17
C ILE A 332 19.00 -11.04 7.14
N SER A 333 19.32 -11.51 5.94
CA SER A 333 19.63 -10.65 4.80
C SER A 333 18.53 -10.79 3.75
N PRO A 334 17.40 -10.04 3.85
CA PRO A 334 16.37 -10.06 2.83
C PRO A 334 16.96 -9.72 1.46
N VAL A 335 16.48 -10.42 0.43
CA VAL A 335 16.88 -10.12 -0.96
C VAL A 335 16.00 -8.98 -1.45
N TYR A 336 16.60 -7.80 -1.57
CA TYR A 336 15.92 -6.64 -2.11
C TYR A 336 15.98 -6.61 -3.64
N TYR A 337 14.84 -6.32 -4.24
CA TYR A 337 14.64 -6.11 -5.66
C TYR A 337 14.35 -4.63 -5.94
N PRO A 338 14.84 -4.07 -7.05
CA PRO A 338 14.50 -2.71 -7.44
C PRO A 338 12.98 -2.56 -7.63
N MET A 339 12.45 -1.36 -7.36
CA MET A 339 11.03 -1.06 -7.56
C MET A 339 10.71 -0.87 -9.05
N GLU A 340 10.70 -1.96 -9.80
CA GLU A 340 10.34 -2.02 -11.22
C GLU A 340 9.37 -3.17 -11.48
N TYR A 341 8.54 -3.07 -12.52
CA TYR A 341 7.47 -4.04 -12.77
C TYR A 341 8.04 -5.45 -12.98
N GLU A 342 9.16 -5.56 -13.69
CA GLU A 342 9.86 -6.80 -13.95
C GLU A 342 10.26 -7.56 -12.68
N SER A 343 10.45 -6.86 -11.56
CA SER A 343 10.83 -7.47 -10.28
C SER A 343 9.68 -8.23 -9.59
N PHE A 344 8.42 -7.98 -9.96
CA PHE A 344 7.25 -8.67 -9.40
C PHE A 344 6.20 -9.07 -10.45
N ALA A 345 6.56 -9.05 -11.73
CA ALA A 345 5.65 -9.33 -12.85
C ALA A 345 5.05 -10.73 -12.82
N ASP A 346 5.67 -11.67 -12.10
CA ASP A 346 5.20 -13.05 -11.94
C ASP A 346 4.18 -13.22 -10.80
N PHE A 347 4.06 -12.28 -9.86
CA PHE A 347 3.22 -12.42 -8.67
C PHE A 347 1.75 -12.65 -9.02
N THR A 348 1.17 -11.76 -9.82
CA THR A 348 -0.24 -11.87 -10.24
C THR A 348 -0.47 -13.08 -11.15
N PRO A 349 0.28 -13.28 -12.25
CA PRO A 349 0.03 -14.41 -13.15
C PRO A 349 0.18 -15.77 -12.47
N THR A 350 1.09 -15.92 -11.51
CA THR A 350 1.29 -17.19 -10.79
C THR A 350 0.03 -17.60 -10.04
N TYR A 351 -0.54 -16.69 -9.25
CA TYR A 351 -1.78 -16.96 -8.50
C TYR A 351 -2.97 -17.22 -9.42
N LEU A 352 -3.16 -16.38 -10.45
CA LEU A 352 -4.29 -16.54 -11.36
C LEU A 352 -4.20 -17.82 -12.20
N LYS A 353 -2.99 -18.28 -12.55
CA LYS A 353 -2.79 -19.58 -13.22
C LYS A 353 -3.18 -20.74 -12.32
N MET A 354 -2.82 -20.72 -11.04
CA MET A 354 -3.25 -21.75 -10.09
C MET A 354 -4.78 -21.82 -9.96
N LEU A 355 -5.45 -20.67 -9.83
CA LEU A 355 -6.91 -20.61 -9.81
C LEU A 355 -7.52 -21.11 -11.12
N SER A 356 -6.93 -20.71 -12.25
CA SER A 356 -7.39 -21.11 -13.57
C SER A 356 -7.27 -22.61 -13.80
N GLU A 357 -6.17 -23.24 -13.36
CA GLU A 357 -5.97 -24.68 -13.43
C GLU A 357 -7.04 -25.41 -12.62
N GLU A 358 -7.34 -24.97 -11.40
CA GLU A 358 -8.40 -25.54 -10.56
C GLU A 358 -9.78 -25.39 -11.18
N ALA A 359 -10.16 -24.17 -11.56
CA ALA A 359 -11.46 -23.88 -12.18
C ALA A 359 -11.64 -24.57 -13.54
N GLY A 360 -10.52 -24.85 -14.22
CA GLY A 360 -10.45 -25.50 -15.52
C GLY A 360 -10.46 -27.03 -15.49
N LYS A 361 -10.22 -27.70 -14.36
CA LYS A 361 -9.94 -29.16 -14.34
C LYS A 361 -10.93 -30.03 -15.10
N GLU A 362 -12.22 -29.69 -15.05
CA GLU A 362 -13.29 -30.47 -15.68
C GLU A 362 -13.74 -29.89 -17.03
N ARG A 363 -13.15 -28.76 -17.46
CA ARG A 363 -13.52 -28.04 -18.67
C ARG A 363 -12.83 -28.60 -19.90
N THR A 364 -13.62 -28.83 -20.96
CA THR A 364 -13.14 -29.31 -22.26
C THR A 364 -12.96 -28.20 -23.30
N ASP A 365 -13.42 -26.99 -22.99
CA ASP A 365 -13.46 -25.82 -23.88
C ASP A 365 -12.26 -24.86 -23.70
N GLN A 366 -11.29 -25.21 -22.85
CA GLN A 366 -10.15 -24.35 -22.50
C GLN A 366 -9.30 -23.92 -23.71
N THR A 367 -9.17 -24.78 -24.72
CA THR A 367 -8.42 -24.44 -25.96
C THR A 367 -9.07 -23.34 -26.79
N ALA A 368 -10.34 -23.02 -26.52
CA ALA A 368 -11.13 -22.00 -27.18
C ALA A 368 -11.51 -20.85 -26.24
N ASP A 369 -10.92 -20.80 -25.05
CA ASP A 369 -11.23 -19.79 -24.04
C ASP A 369 -10.35 -18.56 -24.24
N LEU A 370 -10.97 -17.46 -24.68
CA LEU A 370 -10.29 -16.20 -24.96
C LEU A 370 -9.82 -15.51 -23.67
N GLY A 371 -10.46 -15.76 -22.54
CA GLY A 371 -10.03 -15.26 -21.24
C GLY A 371 -8.71 -15.92 -20.80
N LEU A 372 -8.54 -17.21 -21.06
CA LEU A 372 -7.29 -17.92 -20.79
C LEU A 372 -6.13 -17.46 -21.67
N LEU A 373 -6.39 -16.92 -22.87
CA LEU A 373 -5.33 -16.33 -23.69
C LEU A 373 -4.76 -15.06 -23.03
N ILE A 374 -5.58 -14.23 -22.41
CA ILE A 374 -5.12 -13.03 -21.68
C ILE A 374 -4.14 -13.41 -20.57
N LEU A 375 -4.38 -14.53 -19.90
CA LEU A 375 -3.53 -15.00 -18.79
C LEU A 375 -2.21 -15.65 -19.26
N ASN A 376 -2.17 -16.18 -20.49
CA ASN A 376 -1.10 -17.06 -20.94
C ASN A 376 -0.26 -16.52 -22.11
N GLU A 377 -0.74 -15.48 -22.81
CA GLU A 377 -0.10 -14.96 -24.01
C GLU A 377 0.18 -13.45 -23.87
N ASP A 378 1.44 -13.05 -24.02
CA ASP A 378 1.82 -11.62 -24.00
C ASP A 378 1.12 -10.83 -25.13
N ARG A 379 0.88 -11.49 -26.28
CA ARG A 379 0.17 -10.95 -27.44
C ARG A 379 -1.22 -11.58 -27.58
N PHE A 380 -2.00 -11.57 -26.51
CA PHE A 380 -3.30 -12.25 -26.44
C PHE A 380 -4.30 -11.80 -27.53
N LEU A 381 -4.28 -10.54 -27.97
CA LEU A 381 -5.15 -10.06 -29.06
C LEU A 381 -4.84 -10.78 -30.37
N ASP A 382 -3.56 -10.90 -30.73
CA ASP A 382 -3.14 -11.61 -31.95
C ASP A 382 -3.45 -13.10 -31.83
N ALA A 383 -3.16 -13.70 -30.67
CA ALA A 383 -3.47 -15.11 -30.41
C ALA A 383 -4.97 -15.39 -30.54
N ALA A 384 -5.83 -14.53 -30.01
CA ALA A 384 -7.28 -14.65 -30.10
C ALA A 384 -7.76 -14.48 -31.55
N GLN A 385 -7.26 -13.49 -32.28
CA GLN A 385 -7.59 -13.29 -33.69
C GLN A 385 -7.18 -14.46 -34.57
N THR A 386 -5.97 -15.00 -34.38
CA THR A 386 -5.48 -16.18 -35.08
C THR A 386 -6.32 -17.41 -34.76
N LEU A 387 -6.58 -17.68 -33.48
CA LEU A 387 -7.43 -18.80 -33.06
C LEU A 387 -8.82 -18.75 -33.72
N LEU A 388 -9.45 -17.57 -33.69
CA LEU A 388 -10.80 -17.38 -34.23
C LEU A 388 -10.82 -17.50 -35.76
N SER A 389 -9.81 -16.96 -36.43
CA SER A 389 -9.69 -17.00 -37.89
C SER A 389 -9.39 -18.41 -38.40
N GLU A 390 -8.38 -19.08 -37.82
CA GLU A 390 -7.91 -20.37 -38.31
C GLU A 390 -8.82 -21.54 -37.93
N LYS A 391 -9.27 -21.60 -36.66
CA LYS A 391 -10.09 -22.72 -36.17
C LYS A 391 -11.55 -22.58 -36.59
N TYR A 392 -12.08 -21.35 -36.61
CA TYR A 392 -13.52 -21.12 -36.81
C TYR A 392 -13.86 -20.36 -38.10
N GLY A 393 -12.87 -19.86 -38.82
CA GLY A 393 -13.08 -19.08 -40.05
C GLY A 393 -13.84 -17.79 -39.78
N VAL A 394 -13.60 -17.14 -38.64
CA VAL A 394 -14.05 -15.77 -38.37
C VAL A 394 -13.24 -14.83 -39.25
N VAL A 395 -13.91 -13.91 -39.93
CA VAL A 395 -13.26 -12.90 -40.78
C VAL A 395 -12.95 -11.68 -39.92
N MET A 396 -11.68 -11.28 -39.91
CA MET A 396 -11.23 -10.07 -39.24
C MET A 396 -11.24 -8.89 -40.20
N GLU A 397 -11.87 -7.80 -39.82
CA GLU A 397 -11.98 -6.57 -40.61
C GLU A 397 -11.67 -5.36 -39.74
N HIS A 398 -10.98 -4.37 -40.30
CA HIS A 398 -10.85 -3.04 -39.72
C HIS A 398 -11.99 -2.17 -40.25
N PRO A 399 -12.99 -1.82 -39.43
CA PRO A 399 -14.16 -1.06 -39.89
C PRO A 399 -13.80 0.36 -40.31
N ASP A 400 -12.75 0.91 -39.70
CA ASP A 400 -12.19 2.22 -40.03
C ASP A 400 -10.71 2.02 -40.37
N SER A 401 -10.32 2.34 -41.61
CA SER A 401 -8.94 2.20 -42.07
C SER A 401 -7.99 3.17 -41.38
N ASP A 402 -8.51 4.23 -40.77
CA ASP A 402 -7.72 5.23 -40.07
C ASP A 402 -7.59 4.91 -38.57
N PHE A 403 -8.22 3.82 -38.10
CA PHE A 403 -8.21 3.38 -36.69
C PHE A 403 -7.80 1.90 -36.59
N GLU A 404 -6.49 1.66 -36.74
CA GLU A 404 -5.88 0.33 -36.75
C GLU A 404 -6.01 -0.40 -35.40
N GLU A 405 -6.30 0.34 -34.32
CA GLU A 405 -6.48 -0.18 -32.97
C GLU A 405 -7.82 -0.89 -32.76
N TRP A 406 -8.71 -0.91 -33.75
CA TRP A 406 -10.01 -1.60 -33.67
C TRP A 406 -10.18 -2.63 -34.79
N THR A 407 -10.47 -3.86 -34.40
CA THR A 407 -10.76 -4.97 -35.31
C THR A 407 -12.07 -5.63 -34.94
N VAL A 408 -12.86 -6.01 -35.95
CA VAL A 408 -14.12 -6.73 -35.78
C VAL A 408 -14.01 -8.13 -36.36
N GLY A 409 -14.44 -9.12 -35.59
CA GLY A 409 -14.53 -10.52 -36.01
C GLY A 409 -15.96 -10.92 -36.37
N SER A 410 -16.19 -11.25 -37.64
CA SER A 410 -17.51 -11.62 -38.16
C SER A 410 -17.58 -13.05 -38.69
N LYS A 411 -18.72 -13.70 -38.50
CA LYS A 411 -19.06 -15.00 -39.12
C LYS A 411 -20.44 -14.95 -39.73
N ASP A 412 -20.56 -15.40 -40.99
CA ASP A 412 -21.83 -15.47 -41.72
C ASP A 412 -22.60 -14.13 -41.73
N GLY A 413 -21.87 -13.02 -41.81
CA GLY A 413 -22.41 -11.66 -41.82
C GLY A 413 -22.85 -11.12 -40.44
N LYS A 414 -22.55 -11.83 -39.36
CA LYS A 414 -22.76 -11.36 -37.98
C LYS A 414 -21.44 -11.02 -37.32
N GLU A 415 -21.34 -9.82 -36.75
CA GLU A 415 -20.26 -9.45 -35.83
C GLU A 415 -20.46 -10.19 -34.50
N LEU A 416 -19.45 -10.95 -34.10
CA LEU A 416 -19.46 -11.73 -32.87
C LEU A 416 -18.35 -11.31 -31.91
N PHE A 417 -17.26 -10.76 -32.44
CA PHE A 417 -16.07 -10.40 -31.67
C PHE A 417 -15.60 -9.00 -32.00
N SER A 418 -14.98 -8.35 -31.03
CA SER A 418 -14.23 -7.11 -31.25
C SER A 418 -12.90 -7.14 -30.52
N PHE A 419 -11.90 -6.48 -31.07
CA PHE A 419 -10.56 -6.38 -30.52
C PHE A 419 -10.18 -4.91 -30.51
N GLU A 420 -9.88 -4.38 -29.34
CA GLU A 420 -9.37 -3.03 -29.15
C GLU A 420 -7.93 -3.14 -28.67
N ALA A 421 -6.98 -2.47 -29.36
CA ALA A 421 -5.56 -2.47 -29.00
C ALA A 421 -5.16 -1.26 -28.12
N LEU A 422 -6.14 -0.47 -27.69
CA LEU A 422 -5.94 0.61 -26.72
C LEU A 422 -5.95 0.08 -25.28
N ASN A 423 -5.30 0.82 -24.37
CA ASN A 423 -5.34 0.58 -22.93
C ASN A 423 -4.99 -0.87 -22.54
N ALA A 424 -3.85 -1.37 -23.05
CA ALA A 424 -3.37 -2.76 -22.90
C ALA A 424 -4.25 -3.85 -23.57
N GLY A 425 -5.37 -3.47 -24.17
CA GLY A 425 -6.14 -4.28 -25.10
C GLY A 425 -7.38 -4.95 -24.50
N HIS A 426 -8.44 -5.09 -25.30
CA HIS A 426 -9.69 -5.70 -24.87
C HIS A 426 -10.27 -6.63 -25.95
N ILE A 427 -10.92 -7.71 -25.50
CA ILE A 427 -11.70 -8.62 -26.34
C ILE A 427 -13.17 -8.47 -25.98
N GLY A 428 -14.00 -8.20 -26.99
CA GLY A 428 -15.46 -8.26 -26.90
C GLY A 428 -16.01 -9.55 -27.49
N TYR A 429 -17.06 -10.10 -26.89
CA TYR A 429 -17.80 -11.27 -27.35
C TYR A 429 -19.31 -11.01 -27.21
N LYS A 430 -20.01 -10.95 -28.35
CA LYS A 430 -21.34 -10.31 -28.45
C LYS A 430 -22.43 -11.24 -28.98
N GLY A 431 -23.65 -10.99 -28.52
CA GLY A 431 -24.90 -11.47 -29.10
C GLY A 431 -25.27 -12.92 -28.79
N GLU A 432 -24.47 -13.89 -29.23
CA GLU A 432 -24.82 -15.32 -29.09
C GLU A 432 -23.61 -16.23 -28.84
N LYS A 433 -23.86 -17.36 -28.19
CA LYS A 433 -22.85 -18.41 -28.04
C LYS A 433 -22.35 -18.90 -29.40
N PHE A 434 -21.07 -18.74 -29.64
CA PHE A 434 -20.37 -19.20 -30.81
C PHE A 434 -19.55 -20.46 -30.52
N LYS A 435 -20.10 -21.62 -30.91
CA LYS A 435 -19.42 -22.94 -30.79
C LYS A 435 -18.96 -23.21 -29.34
N ASP A 436 -17.71 -23.63 -29.17
CA ASP A 436 -17.00 -23.87 -27.91
C ASP A 436 -16.22 -22.64 -27.41
N VAL A 437 -16.35 -21.46 -28.06
CA VAL A 437 -15.65 -20.24 -27.64
C VAL A 437 -16.25 -19.69 -26.35
N THR A 438 -15.37 -19.40 -25.40
CA THR A 438 -15.73 -18.87 -24.08
C THR A 438 -14.75 -17.79 -23.61
N VAL A 439 -15.10 -17.10 -22.53
CA VAL A 439 -14.22 -16.22 -21.76
C VAL A 439 -14.31 -16.68 -20.31
N PHE A 440 -13.26 -17.28 -19.75
CA PHE A 440 -13.29 -17.92 -18.43
C PHE A 440 -14.53 -18.85 -18.24
N GLY A 441 -14.90 -19.55 -19.32
CA GLY A 441 -16.03 -20.48 -19.36
C GLY A 441 -17.42 -19.85 -19.45
N ILE A 442 -17.51 -18.53 -19.54
CA ILE A 442 -18.76 -17.79 -19.80
C ILE A 442 -18.89 -17.44 -21.30
N TYR A 443 -20.11 -17.16 -21.74
CA TYR A 443 -20.45 -16.86 -23.14
C TYR A 443 -21.80 -16.13 -23.21
N PRO A 444 -22.09 -15.35 -24.27
CA PRO A 444 -23.41 -14.77 -24.49
C PRO A 444 -24.51 -15.84 -24.51
N GLY A 445 -25.54 -15.67 -23.69
CA GLY A 445 -26.62 -16.65 -23.49
C GLY A 445 -26.54 -17.43 -22.17
N ILE A 446 -25.46 -17.28 -21.39
CA ILE A 446 -25.42 -17.81 -20.01
C ILE A 446 -26.25 -16.94 -19.07
N SER A 447 -26.82 -17.52 -18.02
CA SER A 447 -27.46 -16.74 -16.94
C SER A 447 -26.42 -15.88 -16.20
N VAL A 448 -26.81 -14.71 -15.69
CA VAL A 448 -25.94 -13.85 -14.87
C VAL A 448 -25.38 -14.62 -13.66
N ASP A 449 -26.22 -15.32 -12.89
CA ASP A 449 -25.76 -16.11 -11.73
C ASP A 449 -24.71 -17.16 -12.12
N GLY A 450 -24.92 -17.83 -13.26
CA GLY A 450 -23.98 -18.79 -13.82
C GLY A 450 -22.67 -18.15 -14.26
N ALA A 451 -22.70 -16.91 -14.76
CA ALA A 451 -21.50 -16.15 -15.09
C ALA A 451 -20.72 -15.80 -13.83
N TRP A 452 -21.37 -15.26 -12.80
CA TRP A 452 -20.77 -14.94 -11.51
C TRP A 452 -20.13 -16.16 -10.85
N ALA A 453 -20.84 -17.29 -10.79
CA ALA A 453 -20.32 -18.52 -10.19
C ALA A 453 -19.04 -19.03 -10.90
N LYS A 454 -19.00 -18.94 -12.23
CA LYS A 454 -17.81 -19.31 -13.02
C LYS A 454 -16.66 -18.34 -12.78
N LEU A 455 -16.90 -17.04 -12.87
CA LEU A 455 -15.87 -16.02 -12.72
C LEU A 455 -15.27 -16.02 -11.30
N GLN A 456 -16.07 -16.23 -10.26
CA GLN A 456 -15.57 -16.38 -8.89
C GLN A 456 -14.57 -17.53 -8.74
N ALA A 457 -14.76 -18.64 -9.46
CA ALA A 457 -13.79 -19.75 -9.45
C ALA A 457 -12.43 -19.36 -10.07
N TYR A 458 -12.42 -18.38 -10.96
CA TYR A 458 -11.21 -17.79 -11.55
C TYR A 458 -10.63 -16.61 -10.73
N GLY A 459 -11.16 -16.36 -9.53
CA GLY A 459 -10.67 -15.30 -8.64
C GLY A 459 -11.28 -13.91 -8.90
N PHE A 460 -12.29 -13.80 -9.76
CA PHE A 460 -12.96 -12.53 -9.99
C PHE A 460 -13.90 -12.18 -8.83
N TYR A 461 -13.88 -10.90 -8.44
CA TYR A 461 -14.81 -10.31 -7.48
C TYR A 461 -15.34 -8.98 -8.02
N ALA A 462 -16.43 -8.47 -7.43
CA ALA A 462 -17.03 -7.21 -7.85
C ALA A 462 -16.02 -6.06 -7.74
N SER A 463 -15.84 -5.28 -8.80
CA SER A 463 -14.97 -4.10 -8.74
C SER A 463 -15.57 -3.06 -7.77
N PRO A 464 -14.85 -2.64 -6.73
CA PRO A 464 -15.36 -1.67 -5.74
C PRO A 464 -15.69 -0.29 -6.34
N GLY A 465 -15.03 0.06 -7.45
CA GLY A 465 -15.19 1.33 -8.15
C GLY A 465 -16.07 1.28 -9.39
N ALA A 466 -16.75 0.16 -9.66
CA ALA A 466 -17.52 0.01 -10.89
C ALA A 466 -18.70 0.98 -10.98
N GLU A 467 -18.77 1.72 -12.08
CA GLU A 467 -19.95 2.52 -12.44
C GLU A 467 -21.02 1.70 -13.19
N VAL A 468 -20.68 0.48 -13.59
CA VAL A 468 -21.55 -0.44 -14.34
C VAL A 468 -21.82 -1.71 -13.54
N GLU A 469 -23.04 -2.22 -13.63
CA GLU A 469 -23.38 -3.54 -13.08
C GLU A 469 -22.55 -4.63 -13.77
N ASN A 470 -22.20 -5.70 -13.04
CA ASN A 470 -21.42 -6.83 -13.54
C ASN A 470 -20.02 -6.47 -14.06
N CYS A 471 -19.34 -5.49 -13.47
CA CYS A 471 -17.90 -5.31 -13.63
C CYS A 471 -17.14 -6.03 -12.50
N LEU A 472 -16.32 -7.00 -12.87
CA LEU A 472 -15.52 -7.81 -11.97
C LEU A 472 -14.05 -7.68 -12.30
N ILE A 473 -13.20 -7.81 -11.28
CA ILE A 473 -11.74 -7.75 -11.38
C ILE A 473 -11.10 -8.89 -10.59
N THR A 474 -9.87 -9.24 -10.93
CA THR A 474 -9.06 -10.20 -10.15
C THR A 474 -8.17 -9.54 -9.10
N GLY A 475 -8.05 -8.21 -9.12
CA GLY A 475 -7.16 -7.40 -8.28
C GLY A 475 -7.03 -5.98 -8.83
N GLU A 476 -6.36 -5.09 -8.11
CA GLU A 476 -6.24 -3.67 -8.48
C GLU A 476 -4.89 -3.29 -9.11
N GLY A 477 -3.86 -4.12 -8.95
CA GLY A 477 -2.51 -3.86 -9.49
C GLY A 477 -2.28 -4.40 -10.91
N PHE A 478 -1.06 -4.23 -11.41
CA PHE A 478 -0.61 -4.77 -12.68
C PHE A 478 -0.80 -6.30 -12.80
N GLY A 479 -1.01 -6.76 -14.03
CA GLY A 479 -1.23 -8.18 -14.35
C GLY A 479 -2.63 -8.70 -14.02
N ASN A 480 -3.50 -7.89 -13.40
CA ASN A 480 -4.89 -8.28 -13.14
C ASN A 480 -5.75 -8.14 -14.39
N ILE A 481 -6.94 -8.74 -14.33
CA ILE A 481 -7.88 -8.81 -15.44
C ILE A 481 -9.20 -8.20 -14.98
N SER A 482 -9.81 -7.39 -15.85
CA SER A 482 -11.20 -6.95 -15.70
C SER A 482 -12.09 -7.66 -16.69
N ILE A 483 -13.32 -7.89 -16.28
CA ILE A 483 -14.39 -8.36 -17.13
C ILE A 483 -15.66 -7.58 -16.80
N TRP A 484 -16.37 -7.13 -17.81
CA TRP A 484 -17.73 -6.63 -17.63
C TRP A 484 -18.65 -7.20 -18.69
N PHE A 485 -19.92 -7.34 -18.33
CA PHE A 485 -20.90 -7.88 -19.25
C PHE A 485 -22.27 -7.22 -19.09
N SER A 486 -22.93 -7.00 -20.22
CA SER A 486 -24.33 -6.61 -20.28
C SER A 486 -25.23 -7.85 -20.15
N ALA A 487 -26.43 -7.64 -19.63
CA ALA A 487 -27.43 -8.69 -19.53
C ALA A 487 -28.84 -8.15 -19.76
N GLU A 488 -29.68 -8.97 -20.38
CA GLU A 488 -31.11 -8.73 -20.57
C GLU A 488 -31.86 -9.96 -20.03
N ASP A 489 -32.95 -9.74 -19.26
CA ASP A 489 -33.77 -10.82 -18.69
C ASP A 489 -32.96 -11.92 -17.97
N ASN A 490 -31.94 -11.50 -17.19
CA ASN A 490 -31.01 -12.38 -16.45
C ASN A 490 -30.10 -13.25 -17.34
N VAL A 491 -29.91 -12.88 -18.60
CA VAL A 491 -29.05 -13.57 -19.58
C VAL A 491 -28.00 -12.62 -20.11
N VAL A 492 -26.73 -13.04 -20.07
CA VAL A 492 -25.59 -12.27 -20.58
C VAL A 492 -25.72 -12.09 -22.10
N THR A 493 -25.57 -10.86 -22.60
CA THR A 493 -25.66 -10.56 -24.04
C THR A 493 -24.30 -10.23 -24.64
N ASP A 494 -23.47 -9.47 -23.93
CA ASP A 494 -22.15 -9.06 -24.41
C ASP A 494 -21.15 -9.12 -23.25
N ILE A 495 -19.94 -9.57 -23.55
CA ILE A 495 -18.84 -9.70 -22.61
C ILE A 495 -17.69 -8.87 -23.15
N THR A 496 -17.02 -8.10 -22.30
CA THR A 496 -15.74 -7.48 -22.60
C THR A 496 -14.75 -7.84 -21.51
N VAL A 497 -13.53 -8.21 -21.91
CA VAL A 497 -12.47 -8.67 -21.02
C VAL A 497 -11.12 -8.10 -21.47
N GLY A 498 -10.27 -7.74 -20.52
CA GLY A 498 -8.93 -7.22 -20.80
C GLY A 498 -8.08 -7.06 -19.54
N PRO A 499 -6.79 -6.74 -19.68
CA PRO A 499 -5.94 -6.40 -18.55
C PRO A 499 -6.51 -5.21 -17.76
N TYR A 500 -6.17 -5.14 -16.48
CA TYR A 500 -6.67 -4.14 -15.55
C TYR A 500 -5.61 -3.74 -14.54
N CYS A 501 -5.55 -2.44 -14.28
CA CYS A 501 -4.84 -1.84 -13.15
C CYS A 501 -5.61 -0.58 -12.76
N ALA A 502 -6.01 -0.47 -11.50
CA ALA A 502 -6.75 0.69 -10.98
C ALA A 502 -5.89 1.96 -10.90
N PHE A 503 -4.57 1.80 -10.95
CA PHE A 503 -3.60 2.87 -10.76
C PHE A 503 -3.00 3.37 -12.08
N ALA A 504 -3.19 2.65 -13.19
CA ALA A 504 -2.74 3.06 -14.52
C ALA A 504 -3.92 3.63 -15.30
N GLY A 505 -3.78 4.86 -15.79
CA GLY A 505 -4.78 5.58 -16.58
C GLY A 505 -4.19 6.25 -17.81
#